data_AF-A0A3B5R434-F1
#
_entry.id   AF-A0A3B5R434-F1
#
_cell.length_a   1.000
_cell.length_b   1.000
_cell.length_c   1.000
_cell.angle_alpha   90.00
_cell.angle_beta   90.00
_cell.angle_gamma   90.00
#
_symmetry.space_group_name_H-M   'P 1'
#
loop_
_entity.id
_entity.type
_entity.pdbx_description
1 polymer ?
#
loop_
_entity_poly.entity_id
_entity_poly.type
_entity_poly.pdbx_seq_one_letter_code
_entity_poly.pdbx_strand_id
1 'polypeptide(L)'
;LCLLSILFVFLLQSSSFFASISTFLNKPNLHLHFAQFVLLCSLQTKKSLVACEGTVARLHCGKAIYVTSATYGRTDKKTCSARRPADQLKNTESSVFPEGLSNWICNGKQWCKVKASNYVFGDPCYGTYKYLEVEYICYGEFRLSLH
;
A
#
# COMPACT_ATOMS: atom_id res chain seq x y z
N LEU A 1 8.52 -2.13 7.35
CA LEU A 1 9.86 -1.50 7.40
C LEU A 1 9.83 -0.04 7.87
N CYS A 2 8.99 0.89 7.35
CA CYS A 2 8.97 2.28 7.89
C CYS A 2 8.34 2.38 9.32
N LEU A 3 7.41 1.47 9.68
CA LEU A 3 6.96 1.28 11.08
C LEU A 3 8.06 0.74 12.00
N LEU A 4 8.94 -0.12 11.48
CA LEU A 4 10.09 -0.63 12.22
C LEU A 4 11.12 0.48 12.45
N SER A 5 11.31 1.42 11.52
CA SER A 5 12.19 2.59 11.75
C SER A 5 11.59 3.62 12.71
N ILE A 6 10.26 3.79 12.73
CA ILE A 6 9.59 4.63 13.74
C ILE A 6 9.65 3.98 15.12
N LEU A 7 9.40 2.66 15.22
CA LEU A 7 9.62 1.88 16.43
C LEU A 7 11.09 1.90 16.86
N PHE A 8 12.05 1.89 15.93
CA PHE A 8 13.47 2.05 16.25
C PHE A 8 13.74 3.42 16.87
N VAL A 9 13.14 4.50 16.35
CA VAL A 9 13.22 5.86 16.93
C VAL A 9 12.57 5.92 18.32
N PHE A 10 11.46 5.23 18.56
CA PHE A 10 10.83 5.14 19.88
C PHE A 10 11.61 4.24 20.87
N LEU A 11 12.21 3.14 20.40
CA LEU A 11 13.07 2.26 21.21
C LEU A 11 14.39 2.95 21.61
N LEU A 12 14.87 3.89 20.78
CA LEU A 12 16.00 4.78 21.09
C LEU A 12 15.70 5.80 22.22
N GLN A 13 14.44 5.98 22.62
CA GLN A 13 14.07 6.82 23.78
C GLN A 13 14.05 6.05 25.10
N SER A 14 14.34 4.74 25.08
CA SER A 14 14.51 3.96 26.31
C SER A 14 15.95 4.12 26.85
N SER A 15 16.07 4.54 28.10
CA SER A 15 17.32 4.97 28.75
C SER A 15 18.40 3.88 28.84
N SER A 16 18.08 2.62 28.56
CA SER A 16 19.00 1.48 28.63
C SER A 16 19.79 1.21 27.34
N PHE A 17 19.45 1.85 26.21
CA PHE A 17 20.12 1.61 24.91
C PHE A 17 21.23 2.62 24.56
N PHE A 18 21.35 3.70 25.34
CA PHE A 18 22.29 4.82 25.10
C PHE A 18 23.78 4.43 25.20
N ALA A 19 24.11 3.41 25.98
CA ALA A 19 25.50 3.04 26.25
C ALA A 19 26.20 2.40 25.04
N SER A 20 25.46 1.80 24.10
CA SER A 20 26.05 1.15 22.92
C SER A 20 26.13 2.06 21.69
N ILE A 21 25.48 3.23 21.72
CA ILE A 21 25.38 4.17 20.59
C ILE A 21 26.38 5.33 20.72
N SER A 22 26.89 5.61 21.92
CA SER A 22 27.90 6.63 22.17
C SER A 22 29.21 6.41 21.39
N THR A 23 29.54 5.18 21.00
CA THR A 23 30.68 4.86 20.12
C THR A 23 30.38 5.04 18.63
N PHE A 24 29.11 5.11 18.22
CA PHE A 24 28.69 5.35 16.84
C PHE A 24 28.40 6.84 16.53
N LEU A 25 28.07 7.65 17.55
CA LEU A 25 27.71 9.06 17.44
C LEU A 25 28.89 10.05 17.45
N ASN A 26 30.13 9.59 17.32
CA ASN A 26 31.28 10.47 17.10
C ASN A 26 31.84 10.31 15.66
N LYS A 27 30.96 10.45 14.66
CA LYS A 27 31.34 10.69 13.27
C LYS A 27 30.50 11.83 12.71
N PRO A 28 31.10 12.93 12.21
CA PRO A 28 30.40 14.17 11.83
C PRO A 28 29.48 14.06 10.59
N ASN A 29 29.23 12.85 10.08
CA ASN A 29 28.46 12.61 8.84
C ASN A 29 27.15 11.81 9.04
N LEU A 30 26.79 11.39 10.27
CA LEU A 30 25.65 10.47 10.48
C LEU A 30 24.28 11.18 10.51
N HIS A 31 24.23 12.45 10.90
CA HIS A 31 22.97 13.22 11.02
C HIS A 31 22.37 13.57 9.64
N LEU A 32 23.22 13.77 8.62
CA LEU A 32 22.79 14.11 7.27
C LEU A 32 22.15 12.90 6.55
N HIS A 33 22.70 11.70 6.74
CA HIS A 33 22.12 10.46 6.20
C HIS A 33 20.77 10.11 6.85
N PHE A 34 20.59 10.39 8.14
CA PHE A 34 19.32 10.15 8.83
C PHE A 34 18.21 11.09 8.34
N ALA A 35 18.52 12.39 8.20
CA ALA A 35 17.59 13.37 7.62
C ALA A 35 17.24 13.02 6.16
N GLN A 36 18.21 12.55 5.38
CA GLN A 36 17.99 12.12 4.00
C GLN A 36 17.11 10.86 3.90
N PHE A 37 17.28 9.88 4.79
CA PHE A 37 16.40 8.71 4.90
C PHE A 37 14.96 9.09 5.30
N VAL A 38 14.79 10.04 6.22
CA VAL A 38 13.48 10.55 6.65
C VAL A 38 12.79 11.34 5.53
N LEU A 39 13.53 12.17 4.79
CA LEU A 39 13.02 12.91 3.64
C LEU A 39 12.59 11.95 2.51
N LEU A 40 13.35 10.85 2.30
CA LEU A 40 13.05 9.79 1.33
C LEU A 40 11.82 8.94 1.72
N CYS A 41 11.62 8.59 3.00
CA CYS A 41 10.38 7.88 3.40
C CYS A 41 9.14 8.78 3.21
N SER A 42 9.28 10.11 3.32
CA SER A 42 8.20 11.11 3.21
C SER A 42 7.75 11.42 1.77
N LEU A 43 8.54 11.10 0.74
CA LEU A 43 8.23 11.39 -0.68
C LEU A 43 7.41 10.28 -1.38
N GLN A 44 7.00 9.24 -0.66
CA GLN A 44 6.22 8.15 -1.24
C GLN A 44 4.77 8.58 -1.46
N THR A 45 4.40 8.80 -2.72
CA THR A 45 3.02 9.17 -3.07
C THR A 45 2.11 7.94 -2.90
N LYS A 46 1.15 8.04 -1.97
CA LYS A 46 0.04 7.08 -1.87
C LYS A 46 -0.96 7.34 -2.99
N LYS A 47 -1.32 6.29 -3.70
CA LYS A 47 -2.32 6.30 -4.78
C LYS A 47 -3.45 5.35 -4.40
N SER A 48 -4.69 5.74 -4.71
CA SER A 48 -5.86 4.87 -4.60
C SER A 48 -6.48 4.68 -5.98
N LEU A 49 -7.01 3.50 -6.24
CA LEU A 49 -7.65 3.12 -7.48
C LEU A 49 -8.87 2.26 -7.21
N VAL A 50 -9.96 2.52 -7.92
CA VAL A 50 -11.17 1.69 -7.91
C VAL A 50 -11.38 1.05 -9.28
N ALA A 51 -11.73 -0.23 -9.28
CA ALA A 51 -12.15 -0.98 -10.46
C ALA A 51 -13.44 -1.75 -10.16
N CYS A 52 -14.51 -1.45 -10.89
CA CYS A 52 -15.80 -2.14 -10.73
C CYS A 52 -15.71 -3.62 -11.12
N GLU A 53 -16.55 -4.48 -10.55
CA GLU A 53 -16.63 -5.90 -10.91
C GLU A 53 -16.80 -6.07 -12.43
N GLY A 54 -15.94 -6.93 -13.00
CA GLY A 54 -15.80 -7.17 -14.44
C GLY A 54 -14.70 -6.35 -15.13
N THR A 55 -14.20 -5.28 -14.49
CA THR A 55 -13.18 -4.38 -15.06
C THR A 55 -11.76 -4.71 -14.56
N VAL A 56 -10.76 -3.98 -15.07
CA VAL A 56 -9.34 -4.20 -14.77
C VAL A 56 -8.74 -2.97 -14.09
N ALA A 57 -8.25 -3.16 -12.87
CA ALA A 57 -7.41 -2.22 -12.15
C ALA A 57 -6.01 -2.16 -12.81
N ARG A 58 -5.55 -0.96 -13.15
CA ARG A 58 -4.25 -0.72 -13.79
C ARG A 58 -3.38 0.14 -12.87
N LEU A 59 -2.38 -0.46 -12.25
CA LEU A 59 -1.43 0.23 -11.39
C LEU A 59 -0.20 0.62 -12.20
N HIS A 60 0.28 1.85 -12.01
CA HIS A 60 1.45 2.36 -12.72
C HIS A 60 2.29 3.32 -11.86
N CYS A 61 3.57 3.00 -11.74
CA CYS A 61 4.52 3.79 -10.94
C CYS A 61 5.78 4.21 -11.70
N GLY A 62 6.18 3.51 -12.77
CA GLY A 62 7.51 3.68 -13.39
C GLY A 62 8.69 3.25 -12.50
N LYS A 63 8.45 3.13 -11.19
CA LYS A 63 9.29 2.51 -10.15
C LYS A 63 8.54 1.31 -9.54
N ALA A 64 9.08 0.67 -8.51
CA ALA A 64 8.42 -0.48 -7.89
C ALA A 64 7.10 -0.09 -7.18
N ILE A 65 6.09 -0.95 -7.32
CA ILE A 65 4.79 -0.85 -6.66
C ILE A 65 4.86 -1.60 -5.33
N TYR A 66 4.33 -1.00 -4.26
CA TYR A 66 4.00 -1.70 -3.02
C TYR A 66 2.52 -1.48 -2.72
N VAL A 67 1.73 -2.55 -2.77
CA VAL A 67 0.31 -2.51 -2.43
C VAL A 67 0.17 -2.45 -0.92
N THR A 68 -0.46 -1.38 -0.42
CA THR A 68 -0.70 -1.20 1.01
C THR A 68 -2.01 -1.82 1.45
N SER A 69 -3.03 -1.78 0.59
CA SER A 69 -4.32 -2.41 0.85
C SER A 69 -5.01 -2.77 -0.47
N ALA A 70 -5.80 -3.84 -0.46
CA ALA A 70 -6.68 -4.21 -1.55
C ALA A 70 -7.94 -4.82 -0.98
N THR A 71 -9.11 -4.33 -1.37
CA THR A 71 -10.39 -4.77 -0.82
C THR A 71 -11.34 -5.05 -1.97
N TYR A 72 -11.89 -6.25 -2.03
CA TYR A 72 -12.87 -6.63 -3.04
C TYR A 72 -14.23 -6.87 -2.39
N GLY A 73 -15.25 -6.13 -2.81
CA GLY A 73 -16.57 -6.18 -2.19
C GLY A 73 -17.35 -4.89 -2.44
N ARG A 74 -18.13 -4.46 -1.46
CA ARG A 74 -18.78 -3.16 -1.46
C ARG A 74 -18.74 -2.58 -0.05
N THR A 75 -18.25 -1.35 0.06
CA THR A 75 -18.14 -0.55 1.29
C THR A 75 -19.06 0.67 1.29
N ASP A 76 -19.61 1.05 0.14
CA ASP A 76 -20.52 2.18 0.00
C ASP A 76 -21.53 2.01 -1.16
N LYS A 77 -22.59 2.84 -1.18
CA LYS A 77 -23.68 2.76 -2.19
C LYS A 77 -23.41 3.53 -3.47
N LYS A 78 -22.42 4.43 -3.49
CA LYS A 78 -22.15 5.40 -4.58
C LYS A 78 -21.13 4.85 -5.56
N THR A 79 -20.10 4.18 -5.08
CA THR A 79 -19.02 3.63 -5.90
C THR A 79 -19.56 2.54 -6.81
N CYS A 80 -19.21 2.63 -8.10
CA CYS A 80 -19.64 1.67 -9.12
C CYS A 80 -21.17 1.43 -9.15
N SER A 81 -21.98 2.47 -8.93
CA SER A 81 -23.44 2.39 -8.82
C SER A 81 -24.21 2.68 -10.11
N ALA A 82 -23.54 3.23 -11.12
CA ALA A 82 -24.19 3.66 -12.35
C ALA A 82 -24.93 2.49 -13.05
N ARG A 83 -26.23 2.70 -13.31
CA ARG A 83 -27.12 1.72 -13.97
C ARG A 83 -27.23 0.38 -13.23
N ARG A 84 -27.10 0.39 -11.89
CA ARG A 84 -27.26 -0.81 -11.05
C ARG A 84 -28.58 -0.77 -10.28
N PRO A 85 -29.29 -1.91 -10.17
CA PRO A 85 -30.46 -2.03 -9.30
C PRO A 85 -30.12 -1.74 -7.84
N ALA A 86 -31.05 -1.14 -7.10
CA ALA A 86 -30.84 -0.77 -5.69
C ALA A 86 -30.48 -1.99 -4.80
N ASP A 87 -31.04 -3.16 -5.09
CA ASP A 87 -30.77 -4.40 -4.34
C ASP A 87 -29.30 -4.82 -4.40
N GLN A 88 -28.64 -4.60 -5.55
CA GLN A 88 -27.22 -4.91 -5.73
C GLN A 88 -26.28 -3.92 -5.04
N LEU A 89 -26.81 -2.79 -4.53
CA LEU A 89 -26.06 -1.73 -3.88
C LEU A 89 -26.32 -1.67 -2.36
N LYS A 90 -27.26 -2.47 -1.84
CA LYS A 90 -27.72 -2.38 -0.45
C LYS A 90 -26.69 -2.86 0.56
N ASN A 91 -25.96 -3.93 0.23
CA ASN A 91 -24.98 -4.54 1.12
C ASN A 91 -23.63 -3.80 1.03
N THR A 92 -23.31 -3.01 2.04
CA THR A 92 -22.08 -2.20 2.12
C THR A 92 -21.10 -2.68 3.18
N GLU A 93 -21.38 -3.78 3.87
CA GLU A 93 -20.51 -4.32 4.92
C GLU A 93 -19.91 -5.67 4.49
N SER A 94 -19.83 -5.91 3.18
CA SER A 94 -19.32 -7.16 2.63
C SER A 94 -18.17 -6.91 1.70
N SER A 95 -16.98 -7.16 2.22
CA SER A 95 -15.75 -7.13 1.46
C SER A 95 -14.74 -8.10 2.03
N VAL A 96 -13.84 -8.56 1.17
CA VAL A 96 -12.70 -9.39 1.57
C VAL A 96 -11.42 -8.61 1.35
N PHE A 97 -10.53 -8.69 2.34
CA PHE A 97 -9.14 -8.29 2.20
C PHE A 97 -8.34 -9.57 1.89
N PRO A 98 -7.86 -9.75 0.65
CA PRO A 98 -7.09 -10.93 0.31
C PRO A 98 -5.66 -10.71 0.81
N GLU A 99 -5.43 -11.04 2.08
CA GLU A 99 -4.18 -10.78 2.83
C GLU A 99 -2.93 -11.37 2.15
N GLY A 100 -3.09 -12.38 1.29
CA GLY A 100 -2.02 -12.92 0.44
C GLY A 100 -1.94 -12.33 -0.96
N LEU A 101 -3.04 -11.86 -1.55
CA LEU A 101 -3.12 -11.60 -3.00
C LEU A 101 -2.49 -10.26 -3.42
N SER A 102 -2.57 -9.26 -2.54
CA SER A 102 -1.88 -7.98 -2.71
C SER A 102 -0.35 -8.14 -2.76
N ASN A 103 0.18 -9.10 -1.99
CA ASN A 103 1.61 -9.27 -1.79
C ASN A 103 2.34 -9.93 -2.98
N TRP A 104 1.69 -10.78 -3.77
CA TRP A 104 2.37 -11.47 -4.89
C TRP A 104 2.04 -10.93 -6.29
N ILE A 105 0.88 -10.29 -6.51
CA ILE A 105 0.50 -9.91 -7.89
C ILE A 105 1.29 -8.69 -8.39
N CYS A 106 1.37 -7.63 -7.59
CA CYS A 106 1.86 -6.33 -8.05
C CYS A 106 3.14 -5.85 -7.38
N ASN A 107 3.50 -6.39 -6.21
CA ASN A 107 4.65 -5.88 -5.45
C ASN A 107 5.96 -6.04 -6.24
N GLY A 108 6.79 -5.01 -6.23
CA GLY A 108 8.07 -4.97 -6.95
C GLY A 108 7.98 -4.69 -8.44
N LYS A 109 6.79 -4.74 -9.05
CA LYS A 109 6.60 -4.46 -10.49
C LYS A 109 6.46 -2.95 -10.74
N GLN A 110 6.81 -2.49 -11.94
CA GLN A 110 6.60 -1.08 -12.35
C GLN A 110 5.17 -0.79 -12.81
N TRP A 111 4.50 -1.82 -13.31
CA TRP A 111 3.13 -1.80 -13.79
C TRP A 111 2.46 -3.13 -13.43
N CYS A 112 1.16 -3.08 -13.17
CA CYS A 112 0.38 -4.26 -12.81
C CYS A 112 -1.06 -4.15 -13.30
N LYS A 113 -1.67 -5.28 -13.66
CA LYS A 113 -3.08 -5.36 -14.07
C LYS A 113 -3.77 -6.42 -13.23
N VAL A 114 -4.86 -6.05 -12.57
CA VAL A 114 -5.65 -6.97 -11.73
C VAL A 114 -7.10 -6.91 -12.15
N LYS A 115 -7.69 -8.06 -12.47
CA LYS A 115 -9.10 -8.15 -12.86
C LYS A 115 -9.98 -8.20 -11.60
N ALA A 116 -10.88 -7.24 -11.44
CA ALA A 116 -11.87 -7.23 -10.37
C ALA A 116 -12.94 -8.29 -10.68
N SER A 117 -12.78 -9.50 -10.15
CA SER A 117 -13.69 -10.62 -10.43
C SER A 117 -13.66 -11.69 -9.35
N ASN A 118 -14.77 -12.41 -9.22
CA ASN A 118 -14.92 -13.48 -8.23
C ASN A 118 -13.96 -14.65 -8.47
N TYR A 119 -13.44 -14.81 -9.70
CA TYR A 119 -12.41 -15.81 -10.00
C TYR A 119 -11.08 -15.50 -9.29
N VAL A 120 -10.75 -14.21 -9.13
CA VAL A 120 -9.48 -13.77 -8.54
C VAL A 120 -9.59 -13.62 -7.03
N PHE A 121 -10.73 -13.15 -6.54
CA PHE A 121 -10.92 -12.73 -5.15
C PHE A 121 -11.93 -13.59 -4.35
N GLY A 122 -12.61 -14.53 -5.00
CA GLY A 122 -13.80 -15.18 -4.43
C GLY A 122 -15.03 -14.26 -4.46
N ASP A 123 -16.16 -14.77 -3.98
CA ASP A 123 -17.41 -14.00 -3.85
C ASP A 123 -17.79 -13.79 -2.39
N PRO A 124 -17.43 -12.65 -1.77
CA PRO A 124 -17.75 -12.37 -0.36
C PRO A 124 -19.22 -12.00 -0.13
N CYS A 125 -19.94 -11.56 -1.17
CA CYS A 125 -21.36 -11.18 -1.11
C CYS A 125 -22.08 -11.55 -2.40
N TYR A 126 -22.67 -12.73 -2.41
CA TYR A 126 -23.52 -13.16 -3.51
C TYR A 126 -24.69 -12.18 -3.74
N GLY A 127 -24.97 -11.88 -5.01
CA GLY A 127 -26.04 -10.96 -5.41
C GLY A 127 -25.74 -9.46 -5.23
N THR A 128 -24.57 -9.10 -4.69
CA THR A 128 -24.11 -7.70 -4.57
C THR A 128 -23.13 -7.37 -5.69
N TYR A 129 -23.31 -6.20 -6.32
CA TYR A 129 -22.37 -5.73 -7.35
C TYR A 129 -21.15 -5.11 -6.69
N LYS A 130 -19.98 -5.70 -6.90
CA LYS A 130 -18.76 -5.38 -6.15
C LYS A 130 -17.84 -4.43 -6.91
N TYR A 131 -16.79 -3.99 -6.23
CA TYR A 131 -15.65 -3.30 -6.78
C TYR A 131 -14.39 -3.68 -6.01
N LEU A 132 -13.26 -3.57 -6.70
CA LEU A 132 -11.93 -3.67 -6.13
C LEU A 132 -11.44 -2.25 -5.84
N GLU A 133 -11.10 -1.97 -4.59
CA GLU A 133 -10.38 -0.79 -4.16
C GLU A 133 -8.95 -1.18 -3.83
N VAL A 134 -7.96 -0.48 -4.40
CA VAL A 134 -6.53 -0.76 -4.19
C VAL A 134 -5.82 0.51 -3.80
N GLU A 135 -5.14 0.49 -2.66
CA GLU A 135 -4.18 1.52 -2.30
C GLU A 135 -2.76 0.99 -2.46
N TYR A 136 -1.89 1.80 -3.05
CA TYR A 136 -0.51 1.44 -3.29
C TYR A 136 0.40 2.66 -3.27
N ILE A 137 1.68 2.41 -3.02
CA ILE A 137 2.74 3.41 -3.06
C ILE A 137 3.74 3.05 -4.15
N CYS A 138 4.32 4.09 -4.75
CA CYS A 138 5.44 3.94 -5.68
C CYS A 138 6.73 4.18 -4.91
N TYR A 139 7.58 3.16 -4.81
CA TYR A 139 8.89 3.27 -4.20
C TYR A 139 9.96 2.96 -5.25
N GLY A 140 11.08 3.66 -5.20
CA GLY A 140 12.25 3.34 -6.00
C GLY A 140 13.46 3.31 -5.10
N GLU A 141 14.41 2.43 -5.41
CA GLU A 141 15.77 2.66 -4.93
C GLU A 141 16.29 3.92 -5.62
N PHE A 142 16.52 4.97 -4.82
CA PHE A 142 17.36 6.06 -5.28
C PHE A 142 18.75 5.47 -5.47
N ARG A 143 19.08 5.05 -6.70
CA ARG A 143 20.48 4.85 -7.08
C ARG A 143 21.12 6.23 -7.03
N LEU A 144 21.78 6.55 -5.92
CA LEU A 144 22.78 7.59 -5.88
C LEU A 144 23.91 7.12 -6.81
N SER A 145 23.84 7.52 -8.07
CA SER A 145 25.02 7.56 -8.92
C SER A 145 25.92 8.66 -8.34
N LEU A 146 26.78 8.26 -7.41
CA LEU A 146 27.97 9.00 -7.04
C LEU A 146 28.82 9.09 -8.31
N HIS A 147 28.91 10.30 -8.87
CA HIS A 147 29.96 10.67 -9.82
C HIS A 147 30.92 11.61 -9.09
#